data_AF-A0A7C7HLI3-F1
#
_entry.id   AF-A0A7C7HLI3-F1
#
_cell.length_a   1.000
_cell.length_b   1.000
_cell.length_c   1.000
_cell.angle_alpha   90.00
_cell.angle_beta   90.00
_cell.angle_gamma   90.00
#
_symmetry.space_group_name_H-M   'P 1'
#
loop_
_entity.id
_entity.type
_entity.pdbx_description
1 polymer ?
#
loop_
_entity_poly.entity_id
_entity_poly.type
_entity_poly.pdbx_seq_one_letter_code
_entity_poly.pdbx_strand_id
1 'polypeptide(L)'
;MSIKNTHHPVQHLRKIPEKQIQIAIEQYLGILEKRKLLVYIKNNSGGLKTENGSFIRFGKAGSPDFLLFLTGGQTIHLEIKTPKGRLSESQKRYQDKVKALGHQYMVVCNVNDLNKLLHN
;
A
#
# COMPACT_ATOMS: atom_id res chain seq x y z
N MET A 1 -27.17 18.62 -43.68
CA MET A 1 -27.42 18.51 -42.22
C MET A 1 -26.17 17.91 -41.58
N SER A 2 -25.33 18.74 -40.97
CA SER A 2 -24.01 18.33 -40.47
C SER A 2 -24.12 17.79 -39.05
N ILE A 3 -23.71 16.54 -38.84
CA ILE A 3 -23.64 15.90 -37.52
C ILE A 3 -22.46 16.53 -36.78
N LYS A 4 -22.73 17.28 -35.72
CA LYS A 4 -21.68 17.86 -34.88
C LYS A 4 -21.07 16.75 -34.03
N ASN A 5 -19.86 16.35 -34.38
CA ASN A 5 -19.05 15.43 -33.59
C ASN A 5 -18.58 16.19 -32.33
N THR A 6 -19.24 15.99 -31.20
CA THR A 6 -18.83 16.59 -29.93
C THR A 6 -17.62 15.84 -29.39
N HIS A 7 -16.43 16.32 -29.73
CA HIS A 7 -15.20 15.98 -29.01
C HIS A 7 -15.34 16.45 -27.56
N HIS A 8 -15.77 15.56 -26.66
CA HIS A 8 -15.50 15.74 -25.24
C HIS A 8 -13.99 15.57 -25.04
N PRO A 9 -13.27 16.61 -24.56
CA PRO A 9 -11.88 16.44 -24.21
C PRO A 9 -11.81 15.40 -23.09
N VAL A 10 -11.14 14.28 -23.36
CA VAL A 10 -10.81 13.28 -22.35
C VAL A 10 -9.98 14.01 -21.30
N GLN A 11 -10.62 14.32 -20.18
CA GLN A 11 -10.00 15.04 -19.07
C GLN A 11 -8.72 14.29 -18.68
N HIS A 12 -7.61 15.02 -18.63
CA HIS A 12 -6.31 14.52 -18.21
C HIS A 12 -6.50 13.74 -16.88
N LEU A 13 -6.36 12.40 -16.91
CA LEU A 13 -6.60 11.55 -15.74
C LEU A 13 -5.76 12.08 -14.57
N ARG A 14 -6.44 12.67 -13.57
CA ARG A 14 -5.78 13.29 -12.43
C ARG A 14 -4.95 12.23 -11.71
N LYS A 15 -3.65 12.50 -11.51
CA LYS A 15 -2.75 11.60 -10.80
C LYS A 15 -3.28 11.38 -9.38
N ILE A 16 -3.70 10.15 -9.07
CA ILE A 16 -4.17 9.77 -7.74
C ILE A 16 -2.96 9.77 -6.78
N PRO A 17 -2.99 10.55 -5.68
CA PRO A 17 -1.92 10.53 -4.69
C PRO A 17 -1.80 9.18 -3.99
N GLU A 18 -0.58 8.78 -3.60
CA GLU A 18 -0.31 7.55 -2.85
C GLU A 18 -1.18 7.43 -1.60
N LYS A 19 -1.37 8.54 -0.87
CA LYS A 19 -2.26 8.63 0.29
C LYS A 19 -3.71 8.22 -0.02
N GLN A 20 -4.25 8.60 -1.19
CA GLN A 20 -5.61 8.21 -1.56
C GLN A 20 -5.69 6.72 -1.91
N ILE A 21 -4.66 6.17 -2.55
CA ILE A 21 -4.57 4.73 -2.82
C ILE A 21 -4.49 3.95 -1.51
N GLN A 22 -3.68 4.41 -0.56
CA GLN A 22 -3.55 3.80 0.76
C GLN A 22 -4.87 3.80 1.53
N ILE A 23 -5.63 4.91 1.51
CA ILE A 23 -6.97 4.98 2.14
C ILE A 23 -7.92 3.95 1.51
N ALA A 24 -7.96 3.85 0.17
CA ALA A 24 -8.84 2.91 -0.52
C ALA A 24 -8.49 1.44 -0.19
N ILE A 25 -7.19 1.13 -0.11
CA ILE A 25 -6.72 -0.20 0.27
C ILE A 25 -7.03 -0.50 1.74
N GLU A 26 -6.82 0.46 2.64
CA GLU A 26 -7.16 0.31 4.06
C GLU A 26 -8.65 0.03 4.28
N GLN A 27 -9.54 0.74 3.55
CA GLN A 27 -10.97 0.48 3.58
C GLN A 27 -11.31 -0.95 3.13
N TYR A 28 -10.66 -1.43 2.07
CA TYR A 28 -10.85 -2.80 1.59
C TYR A 28 -10.32 -3.84 2.59
N LEU A 29 -9.14 -3.63 3.17
CA LEU A 29 -8.60 -4.47 4.24
C LEU A 29 -9.55 -4.55 5.44
N GLY A 30 -10.16 -3.42 5.84
CA GLY A 30 -11.16 -3.40 6.90
C GLY A 30 -12.43 -4.21 6.59
N ILE A 31 -12.83 -4.31 5.32
CA ILE A 31 -13.93 -5.20 4.90
C ILE A 31 -13.51 -6.67 5.06
N LEU A 32 -12.30 -7.02 4.64
CA LEU A 32 -11.76 -8.38 4.73
C LEU A 32 -11.58 -8.84 6.18
N GLU A 33 -11.10 -7.96 7.05
CA GLU A 33 -10.95 -8.23 8.48
C GLU A 33 -12.32 -8.44 9.16
N LYS A 34 -13.32 -7.62 8.86
CA LYS A 34 -14.70 -7.83 9.34
C LYS A 34 -15.28 -9.17 8.88
N ARG A 35 -14.87 -9.67 7.71
CA ARG A 35 -15.23 -10.99 7.20
C ARG A 35 -14.37 -12.13 7.77
N LYS A 36 -13.44 -11.82 8.70
CA LYS A 36 -12.53 -12.77 9.34
C LYS A 36 -11.60 -13.49 8.35
N LEU A 37 -11.30 -12.85 7.22
CA LEU A 37 -10.42 -13.42 6.20
C LEU A 37 -8.94 -13.13 6.47
N LEU A 38 -8.65 -12.05 7.20
CA LEU A 38 -7.31 -11.65 7.62
C LEU A 38 -7.40 -10.76 8.87
N VAL A 39 -6.26 -10.50 9.50
CA VAL A 39 -6.05 -9.37 10.41
C VAL A 39 -5.00 -8.45 9.77
N TYR A 40 -5.16 -7.13 9.87
CA TYR A 40 -4.15 -6.20 9.36
C TYR A 40 -3.68 -5.20 10.42
N ILE A 41 -2.41 -4.83 10.34
CA ILE A 41 -1.82 -3.75 11.12
C ILE A 41 -1.38 -2.65 10.16
N LYS A 42 -1.90 -1.45 10.36
CA LYS A 42 -1.36 -0.25 9.73
C LYS A 42 -0.03 0.11 10.39
N ASN A 43 1.03 0.05 9.62
CA ASN A 43 2.39 0.17 10.12
C ASN A 43 2.93 1.58 9.83
N ASN A 44 2.73 2.48 10.80
CA ASN A 44 3.27 3.83 10.72
C ASN A 44 4.78 3.80 10.99
N SER A 45 5.59 4.04 9.96
CA SER A 45 7.04 4.19 10.10
C SER A 45 7.48 5.61 9.75
N GLY A 46 8.49 6.12 10.45
CA GLY A 46 9.01 7.46 10.22
C GLY A 46 9.54 8.13 11.48
N GLY A 47 9.39 9.45 11.53
CA GLY A 47 9.71 10.22 12.72
C GLY A 47 8.94 11.52 12.79
N LEU A 48 8.68 11.96 14.02
CA LEU A 48 8.07 13.23 14.35
C LEU A 48 9.16 14.14 14.92
N LYS A 49 9.28 15.35 14.37
CA LYS A 49 10.10 16.39 14.98
C LYS A 49 9.33 16.95 16.18
N THR A 50 9.94 16.93 17.34
CA THR A 50 9.37 17.48 18.57
C THR A 50 9.56 19.00 18.62
N GLU A 51 8.82 19.65 19.52
CA GLU A 51 8.91 21.11 19.73
C GLU A 51 10.32 21.55 20.14
N ASN A 52 11.03 20.73 20.91
CA ASN A 52 12.42 20.98 21.31
C ASN A 52 13.48 20.64 20.22
N GLY A 53 13.05 20.29 19.00
CA GLY A 53 13.94 20.03 17.87
C GLY A 53 14.53 18.61 17.81
N SER A 54 14.24 17.74 18.77
CA SER A 54 14.60 16.32 18.70
C SER A 54 13.67 15.54 17.75
N PHE A 55 14.04 14.29 17.43
CA PHE A 55 13.24 13.42 16.54
C PHE A 55 12.85 12.15 17.29
N ILE A 56 11.55 11.90 17.41
CA ILE A 56 11.02 10.62 17.86
C ILE A 56 10.80 9.77 16.63
N ARG A 57 11.51 8.64 16.54
CA ARG A 57 11.33 7.66 15.46
C ARG A 57 10.32 6.59 15.89
N PHE A 58 9.48 6.18 14.95
CA PHE A 58 8.50 5.11 15.13
C PHE A 58 8.58 4.14 13.98
N GLY A 59 8.27 2.87 14.28
CA GLY A 59 8.40 1.77 13.33
C GLY A 59 9.86 1.51 12.89
N LYS A 60 10.03 0.50 12.04
CA LYS A 60 11.32 0.18 11.45
C LYS A 60 11.48 0.93 10.13
N ALA A 61 12.57 1.65 9.91
CA ALA A 61 12.78 2.36 8.65
C ALA A 61 12.68 1.39 7.44
N GLY A 62 11.85 1.76 6.46
CA GLY A 62 11.62 0.97 5.24
C GLY A 62 10.61 -0.18 5.40
N SER A 63 10.03 -0.38 6.58
CA SER A 63 8.93 -1.34 6.75
C SER A 63 7.70 -0.96 5.91
N PRO A 64 6.87 -1.94 5.50
CA PRO A 64 5.73 -1.73 4.61
C PRO A 64 4.65 -0.86 5.25
N ASP A 65 3.71 -0.34 4.46
CA ASP A 65 2.54 0.40 4.96
C ASP A 65 1.59 -0.48 5.79
N PHE A 66 1.44 -1.75 5.44
CA PHE A 66 0.60 -2.71 6.16
C PHE A 66 1.28 -4.05 6.37
N LEU A 67 0.95 -4.69 7.49
CA LEU A 67 1.26 -6.09 7.78
C LEU A 67 -0.05 -6.87 7.79
N LEU A 68 -0.15 -7.91 6.95
CA LEU A 68 -1.32 -8.77 6.87
C LEU A 68 -1.01 -10.13 7.47
N PHE A 69 -1.95 -10.67 8.24
CA PHE A 69 -1.91 -12.00 8.82
C PHE A 69 -3.12 -12.78 8.31
N LEU A 70 -2.85 -13.83 7.55
CA LEU A 70 -3.85 -14.65 6.89
C LEU A 70 -3.99 -16.01 7.59
N THR A 71 -4.99 -16.78 7.17
CA THR A 71 -5.16 -18.16 7.62
C THR A 71 -3.92 -19.01 7.33
N GLY A 72 -3.69 -20.04 8.15
CA GLY A 72 -2.52 -20.91 8.00
C GLY A 72 -1.18 -20.26 8.41
N GLY A 73 -1.21 -19.08 9.05
CA GLY A 73 0.00 -18.40 9.53
C GLY A 73 0.77 -17.63 8.43
N GLN A 74 0.20 -17.50 7.23
CA GLN A 74 0.81 -16.73 6.16
C GLN A 74 0.83 -15.24 6.50
N THR A 75 1.95 -14.57 6.21
CA THR A 75 2.10 -13.14 6.41
C THR A 75 2.49 -12.43 5.13
N ILE A 76 1.87 -11.26 4.89
CA ILE A 76 2.18 -10.39 3.76
C ILE A 76 2.62 -9.01 4.27
N HIS A 77 3.80 -8.59 3.84
CA HIS A 77 4.32 -7.24 4.00
C HIS A 77 3.87 -6.41 2.79
N LEU A 78 2.85 -5.56 2.96
CA LEU A 78 2.17 -4.86 1.87
C LEU A 78 2.57 -3.39 1.81
N GLU A 79 3.24 -3.01 0.73
CA GLU A 79 3.65 -1.64 0.43
C GLU A 79 2.78 -1.03 -0.68
N ILE A 80 2.37 0.22 -0.48
CA ILE A 80 1.53 0.95 -1.43
C ILE A 80 2.41 1.89 -2.24
N LYS A 81 2.22 1.87 -3.56
CA LYS A 81 2.85 2.84 -4.46
C LYS A 81 1.87 3.39 -5.47
N THR A 82 2.09 4.62 -5.91
CA THR A 82 1.46 5.07 -7.17
C THR A 82 1.92 4.19 -8.36
N PRO A 83 1.23 4.20 -9.51
CA PRO A 83 1.66 3.43 -10.68
C PRO A 83 3.09 3.70 -11.16
N LYS A 84 3.63 4.90 -10.88
CA LYS A 84 5.02 5.28 -11.17
C LYS A 84 5.93 5.27 -9.93
N GLY A 85 5.37 4.96 -8.76
CA GLY A 85 6.09 4.92 -7.49
C GLY A 85 7.09 3.77 -7.47
N ARG A 86 8.21 3.99 -6.78
CA ARG A 86 9.29 3.02 -6.64
C ARG A 86 9.63 2.86 -5.16
N LEU A 87 10.10 1.67 -4.79
CA LEU A 87 10.67 1.44 -3.48
C LEU A 87 11.92 2.30 -3.29
N SER A 88 12.03 2.95 -2.13
CA SER A 88 13.28 3.53 -1.68
C SER A 88 14.31 2.42 -1.39
N GLU A 89 15.59 2.78 -1.24
CA GLU A 89 16.59 1.77 -0.91
C GLU A 89 16.35 1.10 0.45
N SER A 90 15.86 1.83 1.45
CA SER A 90 15.56 1.24 2.76
C SER A 90 14.40 0.25 2.67
N GLN A 91 13.42 0.51 1.81
CA GLN A 91 12.30 -0.40 1.55
C GLN A 91 12.77 -1.65 0.79
N LYS A 92 13.65 -1.50 -0.21
CA LYS A 92 14.29 -2.66 -0.88
C LYS A 92 15.06 -3.53 0.10
N ARG A 93 15.91 -2.92 0.94
CA ARG A 93 16.66 -3.64 1.98
C ARG A 93 15.75 -4.35 2.99
N TYR A 94 14.60 -3.76 3.34
CA TYR A 94 13.61 -4.42 4.19
C TYR A 94 12.97 -5.61 3.45
N GLN A 95 12.54 -5.40 2.21
CA GLN A 95 11.95 -6.43 1.36
C GLN A 95 12.86 -7.65 1.26
N ASP A 96 14.15 -7.44 0.97
CA ASP A 96 15.12 -8.52 0.83
C ASP A 96 15.25 -9.33 2.12
N LYS A 97 15.29 -8.65 3.28
CA LYS A 97 15.38 -9.30 4.59
C LYS A 97 14.17 -10.16 4.90
N VAL A 98 12.95 -9.65 4.69
CA VAL A 98 11.74 -10.44 5.01
C VAL A 98 11.54 -11.58 4.02
N LYS A 99 11.89 -11.38 2.74
CA LYS A 99 11.88 -12.45 1.75
C LYS A 99 12.90 -13.55 2.06
N ALA A 100 14.09 -13.20 2.51
CA ALA A 100 15.11 -14.16 2.92
C ALA A 100 14.68 -15.02 4.12
N LEU A 101 13.74 -14.54 4.93
CA LEU A 101 13.12 -15.28 6.03
C LEU A 101 11.88 -16.11 5.58
N GLY A 102 11.54 -16.09 4.30
CA GLY A 102 10.40 -16.81 3.73
C GLY A 102 9.06 -16.06 3.78
N HIS A 103 9.04 -14.78 4.17
CA HIS A 103 7.82 -13.98 4.17
C HIS A 103 7.51 -13.40 2.78
N GLN A 104 6.23 -13.15 2.53
CA GLN A 104 5.80 -12.48 1.31
C GLN A 104 5.93 -10.96 1.45
N TYR A 105 6.46 -10.29 0.42
CA TYR A 105 6.49 -8.83 0.34
C TYR A 105 5.90 -8.40 -1.00
N MET A 106 4.89 -7.55 -0.96
CA MET A 106 4.09 -7.16 -2.12
C MET A 106 4.02 -5.64 -2.24
N VAL A 107 4.09 -5.17 -3.49
CA VAL A 107 3.90 -3.77 -3.85
C VAL A 107 2.65 -3.68 -4.70
N VAL A 108 1.68 -2.89 -4.28
CA VAL A 108 0.39 -2.74 -4.99
C VAL A 108 0.12 -1.27 -5.30
N CYS A 109 -0.63 -1.02 -6.37
CA CYS A 109 -0.98 0.34 -6.77
C CYS A 109 -2.49 0.62 -6.84
N ASN A 110 -3.31 -0.41 -6.58
CA ASN A 110 -4.76 -0.32 -6.55
C ASN A 110 -5.35 -1.53 -5.78
N VAL A 111 -6.66 -1.47 -5.49
CA VAL A 111 -7.40 -2.54 -4.78
C VAL A 111 -7.48 -3.85 -5.60
N ASN A 112 -7.52 -3.77 -6.92
CA ASN A 112 -7.64 -4.95 -7.78
C ASN A 112 -6.39 -5.83 -7.73
N ASP A 113 -5.20 -5.23 -7.63
CA ASP A 113 -3.93 -5.96 -7.43
C ASP A 113 -4.02 -6.85 -6.17
N LEU A 114 -4.53 -6.27 -5.07
CA LEU A 114 -4.69 -6.99 -3.80
C LEU A 114 -5.78 -8.07 -3.88
N ASN A 115 -6.91 -7.81 -4.54
CA ASN A 115 -8.00 -8.78 -4.66
C ASN A 115 -7.57 -10.04 -5.43
N LYS A 116 -6.79 -9.89 -6.51
CA LYS A 116 -6.25 -11.03 -7.28
C LYS A 116 -5.33 -11.92 -6.44
N LEU A 117 -4.64 -11.35 -5.46
CA LEU A 117 -3.67 -12.08 -4.63
C LEU A 117 -4.35 -12.90 -3.55
N LEU A 118 -5.47 -12.43 -3.00
CA LEU A 118 -6.18 -13.09 -1.91
C LEU A 118 -7.13 -14.21 -2.36
N HIS A 119 -7.34 -14.37 -3.68
CA HIS A 119 -8.27 -15.34 -4.26
C HIS A 119 -7.59 -16.30 -5.26
N ASN A 120 -6.26 -16.39 -5.24
CA ASN A 120 -5.50 -17.47 -5.87
C ASN A 120 -5.21 -18.57 -4.86
#